data_AF-A0A1F8N6B6-F1
#
_entry.id   AF-A0A1F8N6B6-F1
#
_cell.length_a   1.000
_cell.length_b   1.000
_cell.length_c   1.000
_cell.angle_alpha   90.00
_cell.angle_beta   90.00
_cell.angle_gamma   90.00
#
_symmetry.space_group_name_H-M   'P 1'
#
loop_
_entity.id
_entity.type
_entity.pdbx_description
1 polymer ?
#
loop_
_entity_poly.entity_id
_entity_poly.type
_entity_poly.pdbx_seq_one_letter_code
_entity_poly.pdbx_strand_id
1 'polypeptide(L)'
;MKKRVSPILLALTAFVVVWVITAGAAYGATVFQKSLNANVRVIGGEASFEFYANQSATQVVTSVSLPDVELGGMSTFTVYIRNNGSVTETVSAGGNSIPASVGTLTLTFDGQSQATLAPGAVCRVTGTLRMSSSAEGGPLNFSFTINANVAAGQTPTATPTATTLSGQQLFNTYCLSCHASGAPNTDLSGTQLVNFISGHQTGSGLTATQVSAIANFVGS
;
A
#
# COMPACT_ATOMS: atom_id res chain seq x y z
N MET A 1 -65.68 30.03 36.25
CA MET A 1 -64.55 30.96 36.45
C MET A 1 -63.47 30.67 35.40
N LYS A 2 -63.27 31.55 34.42
CA LYS A 2 -62.17 31.43 33.44
C LYS A 2 -60.88 31.95 34.09
N LYS A 3 -59.96 31.06 34.45
CA LYS A 3 -58.60 31.44 34.88
C LYS A 3 -57.92 32.14 33.70
N ARG A 4 -57.72 33.46 33.82
CA ARG A 4 -56.92 34.23 32.85
C ARG A 4 -55.46 33.91 33.12
N VAL A 5 -54.81 33.20 32.20
CA VAL A 5 -53.37 32.98 32.24
C VAL A 5 -52.69 34.31 31.95
N SER A 6 -51.75 34.71 32.82
CA SER A 6 -51.03 35.98 32.66
C SER A 6 -50.24 35.99 31.35
N PRO A 7 -50.33 37.06 30.55
CA PRO A 7 -49.58 37.17 29.30
C PRO A 7 -48.06 37.08 29.53
N ILE A 8 -47.58 37.49 30.71
CA ILE A 8 -46.18 37.39 31.11
C ILE A 8 -45.76 35.93 31.31
N LEU A 9 -46.64 35.12 31.91
CA LEU A 9 -46.36 33.69 32.12
C LEU A 9 -46.29 32.96 30.77
N LEU A 10 -47.17 33.31 29.83
CA LEU A 10 -47.17 32.75 28.48
C LEU A 10 -45.91 33.11 27.69
N ALA A 11 -45.42 34.35 27.84
CA ALA A 11 -44.20 34.81 27.20
C ALA A 11 -42.95 34.10 27.75
N LEU A 12 -42.90 33.85 29.06
CA LEU A 12 -41.80 33.12 29.69
C LEU A 12 -41.75 31.64 29.26
N THR A 13 -42.90 30.96 29.17
CA THR A 13 -42.92 29.58 28.65
C THR A 13 -42.53 29.53 27.19
N ALA A 14 -42.97 30.49 26.37
CA ALA A 14 -42.55 30.57 24.97
C ALA A 14 -41.02 30.78 24.85
N PHE A 15 -40.43 31.63 25.69
CA PHE A 15 -38.98 31.85 25.68
C PHE A 15 -38.19 30.61 26.09
N VAL A 16 -38.61 29.91 27.15
CA VAL A 16 -37.97 28.65 27.59
C VAL A 16 -38.10 27.56 26.51
N VAL A 17 -39.26 27.43 25.86
CA VAL A 17 -39.46 26.45 24.80
C VAL A 17 -38.61 26.77 23.57
N VAL A 18 -38.53 28.04 23.15
CA VAL A 18 -37.64 28.46 22.05
C VAL A 18 -36.17 28.21 22.41
N TRP A 19 -35.76 28.49 23.65
CA TRP A 19 -34.40 28.25 24.10
C TRP A 19 -34.06 26.75 24.14
N VAL A 20 -34.96 25.89 24.62
CA VAL A 20 -34.79 24.43 24.62
C VAL A 20 -34.76 23.86 23.20
N ILE A 21 -35.60 24.37 22.29
CA ILE A 21 -35.63 23.90 20.89
C ILE A 21 -34.38 24.35 20.13
N THR A 22 -33.94 25.60 20.30
CA THR A 22 -32.75 26.14 19.62
C THR A 22 -31.45 25.59 20.20
N ALA A 23 -31.35 25.42 21.52
CA ALA A 23 -30.24 24.72 22.15
C ALA A 23 -30.22 23.23 21.76
N GLY A 24 -31.37 22.56 21.74
CA GLY A 24 -31.49 21.16 21.31
C GLY A 24 -31.15 20.96 19.83
N ALA A 25 -31.52 21.89 18.96
CA ALA A 25 -31.17 21.87 17.54
C ALA A 25 -29.67 22.14 17.30
N ALA A 26 -29.02 22.96 18.14
CA ALA A 26 -27.58 23.16 18.09
C ALA A 26 -26.79 21.91 18.53
N TYR A 27 -27.32 21.12 19.47
CA TYR A 27 -26.73 19.83 19.85
C TYR A 27 -27.03 18.69 18.85
N GLY A 28 -28.14 18.76 18.12
CA GLY A 28 -28.56 17.72 17.18
C GLY A 28 -27.98 17.85 15.75
N ALA A 29 -27.50 19.03 15.36
CA ALA A 29 -27.15 19.34 13.97
C ALA A 29 -25.64 19.34 13.65
N THR A 30 -24.77 19.02 14.61
CA THR A 30 -23.33 18.86 14.33
C THR A 30 -22.87 17.41 14.45
N VAL A 31 -23.73 16.45 14.10
CA VAL A 31 -23.25 15.14 13.61
C VAL A 31 -22.79 15.36 12.17
N PHE A 32 -21.73 16.16 12.01
CA PHE A 32 -20.92 16.05 10.82
C PHE A 32 -20.30 14.66 10.88
N GLN A 33 -20.91 13.68 10.19
CA GLN A 33 -20.23 12.47 9.77
C GLN A 33 -19.05 12.93 8.93
N LYS A 34 -17.93 13.19 9.60
CA LYS A 34 -16.67 13.52 8.97
C LYS A 34 -15.99 12.20 8.67
N SER A 35 -16.44 11.65 7.55
CA SER A 35 -15.72 10.68 6.77
C SER A 35 -14.30 11.17 6.50
N LEU A 36 -13.32 10.35 6.81
CA LEU A 36 -11.91 10.66 6.59
C LEU A 36 -11.37 9.78 5.47
N ASN A 37 -11.19 10.36 4.30
CA ASN A 37 -10.36 9.76 3.26
C ASN A 37 -8.89 9.96 3.64
N ALA A 38 -8.33 9.05 4.44
CA ALA A 38 -6.90 9.02 4.68
C ALA A 38 -6.18 8.56 3.40
N ASN A 39 -5.07 9.21 3.03
CA ASN A 39 -4.21 8.75 1.96
C ASN A 39 -2.80 8.57 2.51
N VAL A 40 -2.45 7.32 2.80
CA VAL A 40 -1.16 6.95 3.32
C VAL A 40 -0.11 7.02 2.22
N ARG A 41 0.64 8.11 2.15
CA ARG A 41 1.85 8.19 1.33
C ARG A 41 3.04 7.64 2.10
N VAL A 42 3.54 6.47 1.68
CA VAL A 42 4.72 5.85 2.29
C VAL A 42 6.00 6.40 1.67
N ILE A 43 6.88 6.91 2.52
CA ILE A 43 8.21 7.40 2.14
C ILE A 43 9.22 6.40 2.70
N GLY A 44 9.68 5.47 1.86
CA GLY A 44 10.73 4.51 2.21
C GLY A 44 12.10 5.18 2.16
N GLY A 45 12.94 4.90 3.17
CA GLY A 45 14.34 5.33 3.21
C GLY A 45 15.21 4.60 2.19
N GLU A 46 14.83 3.40 1.75
CA GLU A 46 15.49 2.65 0.68
C GLU A 46 14.46 1.97 -0.23
N ALA A 47 14.82 1.77 -1.51
CA ALA A 47 13.92 1.41 -2.62
C ALA A 47 13.32 -0.01 -2.57
N SER A 48 13.37 -0.69 -1.42
CA SER A 48 13.15 -2.13 -1.27
C SER A 48 11.75 -2.53 -0.80
N PHE A 49 10.82 -1.61 -0.48
CA PHE A 49 9.48 -1.97 0.00
C PHE A 49 8.34 -1.47 -0.88
N GLU A 50 7.31 -2.31 -0.98
CA GLU A 50 6.01 -1.97 -1.51
C GLU A 50 4.91 -2.37 -0.52
N PHE A 51 3.75 -1.70 -0.65
CA PHE A 51 2.57 -1.93 0.16
C PHE A 51 1.52 -2.69 -0.64
N TYR A 52 0.79 -3.58 0.03
CA TYR A 52 -0.18 -4.45 -0.60
C TYR A 52 -1.49 -4.50 0.19
N ALA A 53 -2.61 -4.65 -0.53
CA ALA A 53 -3.93 -4.84 0.08
C ALA A 53 -4.10 -6.23 0.71
N ASN A 54 -3.30 -7.21 0.29
CA ASN A 54 -3.47 -8.61 0.65
C ASN A 54 -2.15 -9.25 1.12
N GLN A 55 -2.29 -10.33 1.90
CA GLN A 55 -1.15 -11.05 2.47
C GLN A 55 -0.28 -11.74 1.41
N SER A 56 -0.86 -12.09 0.27
CA SER A 56 -0.13 -12.68 -0.86
C SER A 56 0.77 -11.68 -1.59
N ALA A 57 0.72 -10.39 -1.25
CA ALA A 57 1.49 -9.33 -1.86
C ALA A 57 1.36 -9.29 -3.40
N THR A 58 0.11 -9.41 -3.88
CA THR A 58 -0.20 -9.39 -5.33
C THR A 58 -0.89 -8.11 -5.78
N GLN A 59 -1.52 -7.37 -4.86
CA GLN A 59 -2.23 -6.14 -5.17
C GLN A 59 -1.56 -4.96 -4.48
N VAL A 60 -0.71 -4.23 -5.22
CA VAL A 60 -0.02 -3.04 -4.73
C VAL A 60 -1.03 -1.95 -4.38
N VAL A 61 -0.80 -1.26 -3.25
CA VAL A 61 -1.60 -0.11 -2.82
C VAL A 61 -0.70 1.07 -2.50
N THR A 62 -1.15 2.26 -2.90
CA THR A 62 -0.51 3.54 -2.60
C THR A 62 -1.35 4.41 -1.66
N SER A 63 -2.54 3.92 -1.28
CA SER A 63 -3.46 4.59 -0.37
C SER A 63 -4.48 3.61 0.20
N VAL A 64 -5.08 3.96 1.35
CA VAL A 64 -6.10 3.17 2.05
C VAL A 64 -7.19 4.10 2.53
N SER A 65 -8.40 3.97 1.98
CA SER A 65 -9.56 4.68 2.48
C SER A 65 -10.02 4.08 3.81
N LEU A 66 -10.25 4.94 4.81
CA LEU A 66 -10.81 4.55 6.09
C LEU A 66 -12.33 4.77 6.09
N PRO A 67 -13.08 3.98 6.86
CA PRO A 67 -14.47 4.33 7.13
C PRO A 67 -14.55 5.61 7.95
N ASP A 68 -15.73 6.22 7.97
CA ASP A 68 -16.04 7.37 8.81
C ASP A 68 -15.75 7.07 10.28
N VAL A 69 -15.09 8.03 10.95
CA VAL A 69 -14.70 7.89 12.36
C VAL A 69 -15.30 9.04 13.16
N GLU A 70 -16.08 8.69 14.19
CA GLU A 70 -16.62 9.70 15.11
C GLU A 70 -15.51 10.35 15.94
N LEU A 71 -15.75 11.58 16.40
CA LEU A 71 -14.83 12.27 17.32
C LEU A 71 -14.70 11.47 18.63
N GLY A 72 -13.47 11.29 19.11
CA GLY A 72 -13.19 10.39 20.24
C GLY A 72 -13.18 8.90 19.88
N GLY A 73 -13.65 8.55 18.68
CA GLY A 73 -13.72 7.19 18.17
C GLY A 73 -12.36 6.63 17.72
N MET A 74 -12.38 5.36 17.36
CA MET A 74 -11.23 4.65 16.81
C MET A 74 -11.59 3.94 15.51
N SER A 75 -10.63 3.86 14.61
CA SER A 75 -10.72 3.09 13.37
C SER A 75 -9.42 2.37 13.10
N THR A 76 -9.51 1.22 12.45
CA THR A 76 -8.36 0.38 12.14
C THR A 76 -8.31 0.06 10.66
N PHE A 77 -7.10 -0.04 10.12
CA PHE A 77 -6.87 -0.55 8.78
C PHE A 77 -5.71 -1.54 8.76
N THR A 78 -5.68 -2.34 7.71
CA THR A 78 -4.63 -3.32 7.47
C THR A 78 -4.07 -3.14 6.08
N VAL A 79 -2.75 -3.11 6.00
CA VAL A 79 -1.97 -3.26 4.77
C VAL A 79 -0.90 -4.31 5.02
N TYR A 80 -0.26 -4.74 3.95
CA TYR A 80 0.87 -5.66 4.01
C TYR A 80 2.07 -4.99 3.39
N ILE A 81 3.26 -5.24 3.96
CA ILE A 81 4.52 -4.78 3.39
C ILE A 81 5.36 -5.97 3.01
N ARG A 82 6.02 -5.89 1.86
CA ARG A 82 6.97 -6.91 1.41
C ARG A 82 8.35 -6.32 1.28
N ASN A 83 9.35 -7.03 1.79
CA ASN A 83 10.74 -6.73 1.50
C ASN A 83 11.08 -7.27 0.10
N ASN A 84 11.13 -6.40 -0.90
CA ASN A 84 11.55 -6.71 -2.27
C ASN A 84 13.08 -6.51 -2.48
N GLY A 85 13.81 -6.11 -1.43
CA GLY A 85 15.25 -6.00 -1.42
C GLY A 85 15.96 -7.36 -1.32
N SER A 86 17.29 -7.31 -1.31
CA SER A 86 18.16 -8.48 -1.18
C SER A 86 18.76 -8.69 0.21
N VAL A 87 18.46 -7.78 1.16
CA VAL A 87 18.94 -7.83 2.53
C VAL A 87 17.79 -7.93 3.52
N THR A 88 18.05 -8.52 4.68
CA THR A 88 17.05 -8.52 5.77
C THR A 88 17.00 -7.15 6.43
N GLU A 89 15.79 -6.66 6.66
CA GLU A 89 15.57 -5.33 7.20
C GLU A 89 14.60 -5.36 8.37
N THR A 90 14.80 -4.47 9.33
CA THR A 90 13.86 -4.24 10.44
C THR A 90 13.01 -3.02 10.13
N VAL A 91 11.71 -3.21 10.14
CA VAL A 91 10.70 -2.19 9.88
C VAL A 91 10.02 -1.75 11.17
N SER A 92 9.80 -0.45 11.32
CA SER A 92 9.12 0.13 12.49
C SER A 92 8.30 1.36 12.09
N ALA A 93 7.44 1.82 13.00
CA ALA A 93 6.68 3.05 12.79
C ALA A 93 7.63 4.25 12.64
N GLY A 94 7.36 5.09 11.63
CA GLY A 94 8.03 6.37 11.43
C GLY A 94 7.17 7.56 11.86
N GLY A 95 7.39 8.70 11.22
CA GLY A 95 6.60 9.91 11.45
C GLY A 95 5.22 9.83 10.80
N ASN A 96 4.30 10.70 11.23
CA ASN A 96 3.01 10.87 10.57
C ASN A 96 2.61 12.35 10.58
N SER A 97 1.71 12.73 9.68
CA SER A 97 1.28 14.12 9.51
C SER A 97 0.02 14.46 10.31
N ILE A 98 -0.45 13.60 11.22
CA ILE A 98 -1.65 13.87 12.02
C ILE A 98 -1.27 14.88 13.11
N PRO A 99 -1.91 16.07 13.13
CA PRO A 99 -1.71 17.00 14.22
C PRO A 99 -2.20 16.37 15.53
N ALA A 100 -1.44 16.52 16.62
CA ALA A 100 -1.82 15.96 17.91
C ALA A 100 -3.17 16.47 18.44
N SER A 101 -3.59 17.68 18.01
CA SER A 101 -4.91 18.24 18.31
C SER A 101 -6.07 17.48 17.64
N VAL A 102 -5.78 16.75 16.56
CA VAL A 102 -6.76 16.03 15.74
C VAL A 102 -6.86 14.57 16.17
N GLY A 103 -5.73 13.92 16.46
CA GLY A 103 -5.72 12.52 16.86
C GLY A 103 -4.33 11.92 16.92
N THR A 104 -4.29 10.59 17.03
CA THR A 104 -3.06 9.80 17.07
C THR A 104 -3.17 8.60 16.15
N LEU A 105 -2.08 8.24 15.47
CA LEU A 105 -1.94 7.00 14.72
C LEU A 105 -0.90 6.12 15.39
N THR A 106 -1.26 4.85 15.62
CA THR A 106 -0.33 3.81 16.05
C THR A 106 -0.24 2.74 14.98
N LEU A 107 0.97 2.30 14.64
CA LEU A 107 1.22 1.20 13.72
C LEU A 107 1.76 0.00 14.49
N THR A 108 1.32 -1.20 14.12
CA THR A 108 1.88 -2.47 14.59
C THR A 108 2.22 -3.36 13.42
N PHE A 109 3.24 -4.20 13.59
CA PHE A 109 3.83 -5.08 12.59
C PHE A 109 3.69 -6.51 13.10
N ASP A 110 2.76 -7.27 12.53
CA ASP A 110 2.32 -8.57 13.04
C ASP A 110 1.96 -8.55 14.55
N GLY A 111 1.39 -7.43 15.00
CA GLY A 111 1.01 -7.20 16.40
C GLY A 111 2.14 -6.72 17.30
N GLN A 112 3.34 -6.47 16.77
CA GLN A 112 4.51 -5.96 17.49
C GLN A 112 4.79 -4.49 17.12
N SER A 113 5.71 -3.82 17.84
CA SER A 113 6.13 -2.45 17.52
C SER A 113 7.06 -2.35 16.30
N GLN A 114 7.68 -3.47 15.91
CA GLN A 114 8.57 -3.61 14.77
C GLN A 114 8.54 -5.06 14.26
N ALA A 115 8.99 -5.29 13.03
CA ALA A 115 9.20 -6.63 12.48
C ALA A 115 10.52 -6.71 11.71
N THR A 116 11.13 -7.89 11.65
CA THR A 116 12.32 -8.15 10.82
C THR A 116 11.91 -9.00 9.63
N LEU A 117 12.20 -8.52 8.42
CA LEU A 117 11.75 -9.10 7.15
C LEU A 117 12.95 -9.53 6.32
N ALA A 118 13.08 -10.84 6.11
CA ALA A 118 13.99 -11.39 5.11
C ALA A 118 13.53 -11.01 3.68
N PRO A 119 14.43 -11.09 2.68
CA PRO A 119 14.04 -10.92 1.28
C PRO A 119 12.82 -11.76 0.89
N GLY A 120 11.84 -11.11 0.28
CA GLY A 120 10.57 -11.69 -0.14
C GLY A 120 9.52 -11.86 0.97
N ALA A 121 9.87 -11.69 2.25
CA ALA A 121 8.95 -11.85 3.37
C ALA A 121 7.91 -10.73 3.39
N VAL A 122 6.70 -11.09 3.86
CA VAL A 122 5.55 -10.18 3.98
C VAL A 122 5.17 -10.03 5.46
N CYS A 123 4.92 -8.80 5.89
CA CYS A 123 4.44 -8.46 7.23
C CYS A 123 3.08 -7.79 7.16
N ARG A 124 2.17 -8.15 8.07
CA ARG A 124 0.89 -7.42 8.25
C ARG A 124 1.14 -6.16 9.05
N VAL A 125 0.79 -5.01 8.49
CA VAL A 125 0.81 -3.72 9.20
C VAL A 125 -0.62 -3.35 9.57
N THR A 126 -0.86 -3.17 10.86
CA THR A 126 -2.17 -2.70 11.36
C THR A 126 -2.01 -1.29 11.90
N GLY A 127 -2.73 -0.35 11.29
CA GLY A 127 -2.82 1.03 11.75
C GLY A 127 -4.08 1.25 12.58
N THR A 128 -3.93 1.88 13.74
CA THR A 128 -5.04 2.30 14.61
C THR A 128 -5.06 3.81 14.68
N LEU A 129 -6.09 4.42 14.11
CA LEU A 129 -6.37 5.84 14.20
C LEU A 129 -7.31 6.08 15.39
N ARG A 130 -6.92 6.97 16.29
CA ARG A 130 -7.78 7.46 17.37
C ARG A 130 -8.00 8.95 17.20
N MET A 131 -9.26 9.36 17.09
CA MET A 131 -9.63 10.76 16.94
C MET A 131 -9.72 11.43 18.31
N SER A 132 -9.28 12.68 18.38
CA SER A 132 -9.53 13.52 19.56
C SER A 132 -11.02 13.84 19.64
N SER A 133 -11.59 13.81 20.85
CA SER A 133 -12.97 14.25 21.09
C SER A 133 -13.15 15.76 20.93
N SER A 134 -12.04 16.51 20.91
CA SER A 134 -12.02 17.96 20.73
C SER A 134 -11.51 18.39 19.36
N ALA A 135 -11.29 17.45 18.43
CA ALA A 135 -10.81 17.81 17.10
C ALA A 135 -11.85 18.68 16.40
N GLU A 136 -11.39 19.76 15.76
CA GLU A 136 -12.19 20.40 14.74
C GLU A 136 -12.36 19.40 13.62
N GLY A 137 -13.59 18.95 13.42
CA GLY A 137 -13.80 17.98 12.39
C GLY A 137 -13.43 18.54 11.00
N GLY A 138 -13.18 17.69 10.02
CA GLY A 138 -13.06 18.04 8.60
C GLY A 138 -12.81 16.78 7.79
N PRO A 139 -12.80 16.85 6.46
CA PRO A 139 -12.00 15.89 5.71
C PRO A 139 -10.54 16.04 6.13
N LEU A 140 -9.88 14.93 6.50
CA LEU A 140 -8.47 14.91 6.88
C LEU A 140 -7.72 13.98 5.94
N ASN A 141 -6.67 14.51 5.32
CA ASN A 141 -5.68 13.73 4.61
C ASN A 141 -4.43 13.68 5.48
N PHE A 142 -4.00 12.49 5.89
CA PHE A 142 -2.74 12.32 6.61
C PHE A 142 -1.87 11.26 5.96
N SER A 143 -0.56 11.40 6.13
CA SER A 143 0.44 10.43 5.72
C SER A 143 1.16 9.84 6.93
N PHE A 144 1.77 8.68 6.75
CA PHE A 144 2.74 8.13 7.69
C PHE A 144 3.92 7.53 6.94
N THR A 145 5.05 7.43 7.62
CA THR A 145 6.24 6.75 7.12
C THR A 145 6.50 5.48 7.91
N ILE A 146 7.18 4.53 7.28
CA ILE A 146 7.75 3.36 7.93
C ILE A 146 9.26 3.51 7.82
N ASN A 147 9.93 3.39 8.96
CA ASN A 147 11.38 3.34 8.97
C ASN A 147 11.79 1.92 8.64
N ALA A 148 12.81 1.77 7.79
CA ALA A 148 13.42 0.49 7.49
C ALA A 148 14.94 0.65 7.70
N ASN A 149 15.51 -0.26 8.49
CA ASN A 149 16.93 -0.28 8.80
C ASN A 149 17.46 -1.69 8.56
N VAL A 150 18.63 -1.81 7.93
CA VAL A 150 19.31 -3.10 7.77
C VAL A 150 19.50 -3.76 9.13
N ALA A 151 19.12 -5.02 9.25
CA ALA A 151 19.28 -5.76 10.50
C ALA A 151 20.77 -5.83 10.88
N ALA A 152 21.10 -5.49 12.14
CA ALA A 152 22.47 -5.48 12.62
C ALA A 152 23.15 -6.84 12.42
N GLY A 153 24.37 -6.84 11.87
CA GLY A 153 25.18 -8.05 11.67
C GLY A 153 24.97 -8.79 10.35
N GLN A 154 24.15 -8.28 9.43
CA GLN A 154 24.07 -8.85 8.08
C GLN A 154 25.03 -8.13 7.13
N THR A 155 25.99 -8.89 6.59
CA THR A 155 26.66 -8.49 5.34
C THR A 155 25.63 -8.63 4.22
N PRO A 156 25.48 -7.63 3.33
CA PRO A 156 24.59 -7.75 2.19
C PRO A 156 24.89 -9.06 1.47
N THR A 157 23.91 -9.96 1.39
CA THR A 157 24.04 -11.10 0.49
C THR A 157 24.08 -10.46 -0.88
N ALA A 158 25.21 -10.59 -1.58
CA ALA A 158 25.36 -10.02 -2.91
C ALA A 158 24.15 -10.50 -3.72
N THR A 159 23.34 -9.54 -4.19
CA THR A 159 22.29 -9.83 -5.15
C THR A 159 22.95 -10.66 -6.24
N PRO A 160 22.48 -11.89 -6.54
CA PRO A 160 23.06 -12.66 -7.63
C PRO A 160 22.96 -11.76 -8.84
N THR A 161 24.10 -11.28 -9.33
CA THR A 161 24.17 -10.52 -10.57
C THR A 161 23.44 -11.37 -11.58
N ALA A 162 22.29 -10.88 -12.07
CA ALA A 162 21.60 -11.52 -13.16
C ALA A 162 22.67 -11.74 -14.23
N THR A 163 23.11 -12.99 -14.38
CA THR A 163 24.12 -13.29 -15.36
C THR A 163 23.37 -13.10 -16.65
N THR A 164 23.63 -11.99 -17.35
CA THR A 164 23.07 -11.74 -18.66
C THR A 164 23.61 -12.86 -19.55
N LEU A 165 22.89 -13.97 -19.61
CA LEU A 165 23.25 -15.08 -20.46
C LEU A 165 23.23 -14.54 -21.88
N SER A 166 24.34 -14.68 -22.60
CA SER A 166 24.40 -14.26 -23.99
C SER A 166 23.39 -15.05 -24.82
N GLY A 167 22.97 -14.51 -25.96
CA GLY A 167 22.08 -15.24 -26.90
C GLY A 167 22.61 -16.63 -27.26
N GLN A 168 23.94 -16.77 -27.37
CA GLN A 168 24.61 -18.06 -27.60
C GLN A 168 24.48 -19.02 -26.42
N GLN A 169 24.63 -18.56 -25.18
CA GLN A 169 24.48 -19.41 -24.00
C GLN A 169 23.04 -19.89 -23.83
N LEU A 170 22.08 -19.01 -24.08
CA LEU A 170 20.66 -19.36 -24.10
C LEU A 170 20.37 -20.40 -25.21
N PHE A 171 20.88 -20.19 -26.43
CA PHE A 171 20.74 -21.15 -27.52
C PHE A 171 21.34 -22.52 -27.16
N ASN A 172 22.56 -22.53 -26.60
CA ASN A 172 23.22 -23.78 -26.19
C ASN A 172 22.42 -24.54 -25.12
N THR A 173 21.77 -23.81 -24.22
CA THR A 173 21.00 -24.40 -23.11
C THR A 173 19.65 -24.95 -23.58
N TYR A 174 18.93 -24.19 -24.42
CA TYR A 174 17.51 -24.46 -24.72
C TYR A 174 17.26 -24.99 -26.13
N CYS A 175 18.19 -24.82 -27.07
CA CYS A 175 17.97 -25.11 -28.49
C CYS A 175 18.91 -26.20 -29.03
N LEU A 176 20.10 -26.37 -28.44
CA LEU A 176 21.14 -27.26 -29.00
C LEU A 176 20.74 -28.74 -29.03
N SER A 177 19.90 -29.20 -28.10
CA SER A 177 19.42 -30.59 -28.08
C SER A 177 18.62 -30.96 -29.33
N CYS A 178 17.94 -29.99 -29.95
CA CYS A 178 17.17 -30.16 -31.19
C CYS A 178 17.92 -29.61 -32.42
N HIS A 179 18.83 -28.66 -32.23
CA HIS A 179 19.61 -28.00 -33.28
C HIS A 179 21.11 -28.30 -33.13
N ALA A 180 21.46 -29.59 -33.06
CA ALA A 180 22.84 -30.04 -32.81
C ALA A 180 23.86 -29.58 -33.86
N SER A 181 23.40 -29.18 -35.06
CA SER A 181 24.23 -28.60 -36.12
C SER A 181 24.45 -27.08 -36.00
N GLY A 182 24.00 -26.46 -34.91
CA GLY A 182 24.06 -25.01 -34.69
C GLY A 182 22.77 -24.29 -35.08
N ALA A 183 22.80 -22.96 -35.00
CA ALA A 183 21.67 -22.10 -35.34
C ALA A 183 21.21 -22.39 -36.79
N PRO A 184 19.93 -22.74 -37.01
CA PRO A 184 19.44 -22.93 -38.36
C PRO A 184 19.52 -21.60 -39.10
N ASN A 185 20.06 -21.59 -40.32
CA ASN A 185 19.98 -20.42 -41.17
C ASN A 185 18.51 -20.25 -41.59
N THR A 186 17.81 -19.33 -40.94
CA THR A 186 16.44 -18.98 -41.30
C THR A 186 16.48 -17.69 -42.10
N ASP A 187 15.78 -17.61 -43.23
CA ASP A 187 15.50 -16.33 -43.92
C ASP A 187 14.58 -15.38 -43.09
N LEU A 188 14.42 -15.66 -41.80
CA LEU A 188 13.65 -14.86 -40.85
C LEU A 188 14.58 -13.89 -40.13
N SER A 189 14.15 -12.65 -39.97
CA SER A 189 14.90 -11.64 -39.24
C SER A 189 13.99 -10.83 -38.32
N GLY A 190 14.59 -10.15 -37.33
CA GLY A 190 13.89 -9.25 -36.42
C GLY A 190 12.67 -9.88 -35.74
N THR A 191 11.51 -9.24 -35.85
CA THR A 191 10.27 -9.67 -35.19
C THR A 191 9.73 -11.00 -35.71
N GLN A 192 9.99 -11.37 -36.96
CA GLN A 192 9.57 -12.66 -37.51
C GLN A 192 10.30 -13.82 -36.84
N LEU A 193 11.61 -13.66 -36.60
CA LEU A 193 12.42 -14.65 -35.89
C LEU A 193 12.02 -14.77 -34.41
N VAL A 194 11.72 -13.64 -33.75
CA VAL A 194 11.20 -13.63 -32.36
C VAL A 194 9.87 -14.38 -32.25
N ASN A 195 8.94 -14.14 -33.18
CA ASN A 195 7.65 -14.82 -33.20
C ASN A 195 7.81 -16.32 -33.51
N PHE A 196 8.72 -16.66 -34.42
CA PHE A 196 9.04 -18.04 -34.74
C PHE A 196 9.59 -18.79 -33.52
N ILE A 197 10.60 -18.24 -32.84
CA ILE A 197 11.16 -18.85 -31.62
C ILE A 197 10.09 -18.98 -30.54
N SER A 198 9.27 -17.95 -30.34
CA SER A 198 8.17 -17.99 -29.35
C SER A 198 7.15 -19.11 -29.64
N GLY A 199 6.80 -19.32 -30.91
CA GLY A 199 5.88 -20.39 -31.31
C GLY A 199 6.52 -21.78 -31.29
N HIS A 200 7.83 -21.88 -31.55
CA HIS A 200 8.57 -23.13 -31.58
C HIS A 200 8.87 -23.68 -30.17
N GLN A 201 8.93 -22.78 -29.18
CA GLN A 201 9.34 -23.07 -27.80
C GLN A 201 8.13 -23.32 -26.86
N THR A 202 7.04 -23.89 -27.38
CA THR A 202 5.84 -24.19 -26.58
C THR A 202 6.19 -25.15 -25.43
N GLY A 203 6.47 -24.59 -24.25
CA GLY A 203 6.75 -25.33 -23.02
C GLY A 203 8.13 -25.10 -22.36
N SER A 204 9.05 -24.35 -22.95
CA SER A 204 10.41 -24.18 -22.39
C SER A 204 10.57 -23.06 -21.36
N GLY A 205 9.52 -22.27 -21.12
CA GLY A 205 9.53 -21.24 -20.06
C GLY A 205 10.45 -20.03 -20.32
N LEU A 206 10.89 -19.83 -21.56
CA LEU A 206 11.71 -18.65 -21.93
C LEU A 206 10.92 -17.35 -21.78
N THR A 207 11.55 -16.33 -21.16
CA THR A 207 11.02 -14.96 -21.11
C THR A 207 11.19 -14.24 -22.45
N ALA A 208 10.40 -13.18 -22.69
CA ALA A 208 10.50 -12.38 -23.92
C ALA A 208 11.92 -11.81 -24.17
N THR A 209 12.63 -11.45 -23.10
CA THR A 209 14.02 -10.97 -23.17
C THR A 209 14.98 -12.07 -23.60
N GLN A 210 14.82 -13.29 -23.07
CA GLN A 210 15.64 -14.44 -23.47
C GLN A 210 15.36 -14.84 -24.92
N VAL A 211 14.10 -14.82 -25.35
CA VAL A 211 13.72 -15.07 -26.76
C VAL A 211 14.38 -14.06 -27.69
N SER A 212 14.34 -12.77 -27.35
CA SER A 212 14.98 -11.71 -28.14
C SER A 212 16.51 -11.88 -28.20
N ALA A 213 17.13 -12.26 -27.10
CA ALA A 213 18.58 -12.51 -27.06
C ALA A 213 18.98 -13.70 -27.94
N ILE A 214 18.21 -14.80 -27.93
CA ILE A 214 18.43 -15.95 -28.82
C ILE A 214 18.22 -15.54 -30.29
N ALA A 215 17.15 -14.79 -30.58
CA ALA A 215 16.86 -14.32 -31.95
C ALA A 215 18.01 -13.50 -32.54
N ASN A 216 18.59 -12.59 -31.76
CA ASN A 216 19.73 -11.78 -32.21
C ASN A 216 20.98 -12.63 -32.48
N PHE A 217 21.18 -13.72 -31.75
CA PHE A 217 22.30 -14.64 -31.98
C PHE A 217 22.09 -15.55 -33.19
N VAL A 218 20.85 -16.02 -33.42
CA VAL A 218 20.53 -16.89 -34.56
C VAL A 218 20.48 -16.10 -35.88
N GLY A 219 20.04 -14.85 -35.85
CA GLY A 219 19.92 -13.99 -37.03
C GLY A 219 21.20 -13.24 -37.42
N SER A 220 22.33 -13.46 -36.74
CA SER A 220 23.64 -12.89 -37.03
C SER A 220 24.54 -13.86 -37.78
#